data_AF-A0A8C1UN86-F1
#
_entry.id   AF-A0A8C1UN86-F1
#
_cell.length_a   1.000
_cell.length_b   1.000
_cell.length_c   1.000
_cell.angle_alpha   90.00
_cell.angle_beta   90.00
_cell.angle_gamma   90.00
#
_symmetry.space_group_name_H-M   'P 1'
#
loop_
_entity.id
_entity.type
_entity.pdbx_description
1 polymer ?
#
loop_
_entity_poly.entity_id
_entity_poly.type
_entity_poly.pdbx_seq_one_letter_code
_entity_poly.pdbx_strand_id
1 'polypeptide(L)'
;MSLGRSANDHKSAAVKRARNDSGNKVTVVLGAQWGDEGKGKVVDLLATESDVVCRCQGGNNAGHTVVVDEKEYDFHLLPSGIISTKCTSFIGNGVVIHLPGLFEEIDKNEKKGLKGWDKRLVISDRAHIVFDFHQAVDGLQEVQRQAQEGQNIGTTKKGIGPTYACKASRTGLRICDLMADFSEFSTRVKNLVLQYQSMYPALKVDVEGELKKLKEYAERIRPLVRDGVYFMYDAIHGPPKKILVEGANAALLDIDFGTYPFVTSSNCTVGGVCTGLGIPPANIGDVYGVSKAYTTRVGIGAFPTEQLNAVGELLQTRGHEVGVTTGRKRRCGWLDLVILNYAHMINGFTAIALTKLDILDVLDEIKVGVAYKINGKRVPYFPGKIIPKSAGKIFFSSTAQNAQHCCMLLERSLALM
;
A
#
# COMPACT_ATOMS: atom_id res chain seq x y z
N MET A 1 63.51 -5.01 38.90
CA MET A 1 63.31 -4.35 37.58
C MET A 1 61.90 -4.65 37.13
N SER A 2 61.05 -3.62 37.17
CA SER A 2 59.64 -3.67 36.77
C SER A 2 59.55 -3.58 35.25
N LEU A 3 58.94 -4.58 34.61
CA LEU A 3 58.62 -4.57 33.18
C LEU A 3 57.37 -3.72 32.97
N GLY A 4 57.57 -2.50 32.47
CA GLY A 4 56.51 -1.59 32.08
C GLY A 4 55.71 -2.14 30.89
N ARG A 5 54.43 -2.39 31.09
CA ARG A 5 53.46 -2.58 30.00
C ARG A 5 53.18 -1.22 29.37
N SER A 6 53.69 -1.01 28.15
CA SER A 6 53.23 0.03 27.25
C SER A 6 51.81 -0.32 26.78
N ALA A 7 50.81 0.35 27.37
CA ALA A 7 49.44 0.32 26.84
C ALA A 7 49.41 1.12 25.54
N ASN A 8 49.37 0.42 24.41
CA ASN A 8 49.07 1.03 23.12
C ASN A 8 47.58 1.42 23.13
N ASP A 9 47.34 2.71 23.33
CA ASP A 9 46.03 3.36 23.35
C ASP A 9 45.51 3.46 21.90
N HIS A 10 45.02 2.35 21.33
CA HIS A 10 44.30 2.36 20.05
C HIS A 10 42.89 2.95 20.25
N LYS A 11 42.83 4.27 20.41
CA LYS A 11 41.59 5.02 20.20
C LYS A 11 41.28 5.04 18.71
N SER A 12 40.54 4.03 18.25
CA SER A 12 39.79 4.07 17.00
C SER A 12 38.85 5.28 17.04
N ALA A 13 39.31 6.42 16.53
CA ALA A 13 38.47 7.58 16.32
C ALA A 13 37.47 7.20 15.21
N ALA A 14 36.20 7.00 15.56
CA ALA A 14 35.15 6.78 14.60
C ALA A 14 35.08 8.00 13.65
N VAL A 15 35.65 7.87 12.45
CA VAL A 15 35.59 8.89 11.42
C VAL A 15 34.14 8.93 10.91
N LYS A 16 33.38 9.93 11.34
CA LYS A 16 32.08 10.24 10.72
C LYS A 16 32.34 10.61 9.27
N ARG A 17 31.90 9.78 8.33
CA ARG A 17 31.92 10.09 6.90
C ARG A 17 31.16 11.41 6.70
N ALA A 18 31.78 12.37 6.01
CA ALA A 18 31.11 13.61 5.66
C ALA A 18 29.82 13.27 4.89
N ARG A 19 28.69 13.86 5.29
CA ARG A 19 27.41 13.71 4.59
C ARG A 19 27.50 14.44 3.25
N ASN A 20 28.10 13.81 2.24
CA ASN A 20 27.79 14.14 0.85
C ASN A 20 26.41 13.53 0.58
N ASP A 21 25.37 14.27 0.97
CA ASP A 21 23.98 13.99 0.62
C ASP A 21 23.66 15.03 -0.48
N SER A 22 23.18 14.68 -1.66
CA SER A 22 22.06 13.78 -1.85
C SER A 22 22.05 13.21 -3.26
N GLY A 23 22.09 11.88 -3.36
CA GLY A 23 21.53 11.21 -4.52
C GLY A 23 20.06 11.61 -4.72
N ASN A 24 19.46 11.19 -5.82
CA ASN A 24 18.06 11.44 -6.14
C ASN A 24 17.16 11.14 -4.93
N LYS A 25 16.29 12.10 -4.60
CA LYS A 25 15.26 11.89 -3.59
C LYS A 25 14.05 11.22 -4.25
N VAL A 26 13.36 10.41 -3.46
CA VAL A 26 12.19 9.65 -3.90
C VAL A 26 10.93 10.39 -3.45
N THR A 27 10.07 10.72 -4.40
CA THR A 27 8.73 11.27 -4.14
C THR A 27 7.76 10.14 -3.85
N VAL A 28 6.94 10.27 -2.81
CA VAL A 28 6.04 9.22 -2.33
C VAL A 28 4.59 9.73 -2.35
N VAL A 29 3.66 8.89 -2.80
CA VAL A 29 2.21 9.14 -2.69
C VAL A 29 1.56 8.07 -1.82
N LEU A 30 0.98 8.47 -0.68
CA LEU A 30 0.35 7.58 0.30
C LEU A 30 -1.10 7.99 0.57
N GLY A 31 -1.93 7.03 0.98
CA GLY A 31 -3.33 7.28 1.33
C GLY A 31 -3.41 7.69 2.80
N ALA A 32 -4.11 8.77 3.11
CA ALA A 32 -4.17 9.30 4.47
C ALA A 32 -5.33 8.72 5.31
N GLN A 33 -6.20 7.88 4.73
CA GLN A 33 -7.42 7.38 5.37
C GLN A 33 -7.50 5.84 5.28
N TRP A 34 -8.65 5.27 4.89
CA TRP A 34 -8.90 3.82 4.75
C TRP A 34 -8.91 3.34 3.29
N GLY A 35 -8.19 4.03 2.39
CA GLY A 35 -8.17 3.67 0.97
C GLY A 35 -9.23 4.40 0.16
N ASP A 36 -9.20 4.18 -1.16
CA ASP A 36 -10.12 4.79 -2.13
C ASP A 36 -10.08 6.34 -2.16
N GLU A 37 -8.99 6.96 -1.72
CA GLU A 37 -8.83 8.43 -1.71
C GLU A 37 -8.54 9.02 -3.10
N GLY A 38 -8.41 8.19 -4.13
CA GLY A 38 -8.08 8.66 -5.48
C GLY A 38 -6.58 8.90 -5.71
N LYS A 39 -5.71 8.16 -4.99
CA LYS A 39 -4.25 8.19 -5.19
C LYS A 39 -3.83 8.05 -6.65
N GLY A 40 -4.50 7.18 -7.40
CA GLY A 40 -4.23 6.95 -8.82
C GLY A 40 -4.13 8.26 -9.60
N LYS A 41 -5.06 9.21 -9.41
CA LYS A 41 -5.03 10.51 -10.11
C LYS A 41 -3.79 11.36 -9.80
N VAL A 42 -3.33 11.33 -8.55
CA VAL A 42 -2.12 12.05 -8.11
C VAL A 42 -0.88 11.38 -8.68
N VAL A 43 -0.85 10.04 -8.64
CA VAL A 43 0.26 9.25 -9.19
C VAL A 43 0.33 9.45 -10.71
N ASP A 44 -0.80 9.43 -11.42
CA ASP A 44 -0.86 9.66 -12.87
C ASP A 44 -0.30 11.03 -13.24
N LEU A 45 -0.68 12.07 -12.50
CA LEU A 45 -0.15 13.42 -12.69
C LEU A 45 1.38 13.43 -12.55
N LEU A 46 1.92 12.86 -11.48
CA LEU A 46 3.35 12.85 -11.19
C LEU A 46 4.15 11.87 -12.07
N ALA A 47 3.53 10.79 -12.53
CA ALA A 47 4.16 9.75 -13.34
C ALA A 47 4.55 10.27 -14.73
N THR A 48 3.87 11.30 -15.25
CA THR A 48 4.20 11.91 -16.55
C THR A 48 5.62 12.49 -16.58
N GLU A 49 6.13 12.94 -15.44
CA GLU A 49 7.47 13.51 -15.30
C GLU A 49 8.48 12.56 -14.65
N SER A 50 8.08 11.32 -14.32
CA SER A 50 8.93 10.39 -13.58
C SER A 50 9.76 9.51 -14.50
N ASP A 51 11.03 9.32 -14.17
CA ASP A 51 11.93 8.39 -14.85
C ASP A 51 11.72 6.95 -14.36
N VAL A 52 11.38 6.80 -13.08
CA VAL A 52 11.09 5.52 -12.43
C VAL A 52 9.83 5.61 -11.58
N VAL A 53 8.89 4.69 -11.76
CA VAL A 53 7.70 4.56 -10.91
C VAL A 53 7.71 3.20 -10.22
N CYS A 54 7.70 3.22 -8.89
CA CYS A 54 7.92 2.05 -8.05
C CYS A 54 6.66 1.68 -7.26
N ARG A 55 6.45 0.37 -7.06
CA ARG A 55 5.54 -0.19 -6.05
C ARG A 55 6.35 -0.89 -4.98
N CYS A 56 6.08 -0.60 -3.72
CA CYS A 56 6.94 -1.02 -2.60
C CYS A 56 6.29 -2.03 -1.65
N GLN A 57 4.96 -2.12 -1.59
CA GLN A 57 4.24 -3.06 -0.73
C GLN A 57 2.91 -3.53 -1.34
N GLY A 58 2.25 -4.45 -0.64
CA GLY A 58 0.94 -4.97 -1.02
C GLY A 58 1.06 -6.06 -2.09
N GLY A 59 -0.02 -6.27 -2.82
CA GLY A 59 -0.08 -7.13 -4.00
C GLY A 59 -1.20 -6.66 -4.93
N ASN A 60 -1.92 -7.60 -5.57
CA ASN A 60 -3.07 -7.31 -6.43
C ASN A 60 -4.39 -7.03 -5.66
N ASN A 61 -4.30 -6.59 -4.41
CA ASN A 61 -5.43 -6.28 -3.53
C ASN A 61 -5.78 -4.79 -3.49
N ALA A 62 -4.97 -3.95 -4.13
CA ALA A 62 -5.30 -2.58 -4.46
C ALA A 62 -5.29 -2.47 -5.99
N GLY A 63 -6.14 -1.59 -6.51
CA GLY A 63 -6.13 -1.28 -7.93
C GLY A 63 -6.59 0.14 -8.17
N HIS A 64 -6.21 0.66 -9.31
CA HIS A 64 -6.68 1.94 -9.79
C HIS A 64 -6.72 1.92 -11.31
N THR A 65 -7.54 2.82 -11.82
CA THR A 65 -7.83 2.92 -13.23
C THR A 65 -7.31 4.25 -13.74
N VAL A 66 -6.59 4.20 -14.86
CA VAL A 66 -5.95 5.36 -15.49
C VAL A 66 -6.51 5.52 -16.89
N VAL A 67 -6.90 6.74 -17.25
CA VAL A 67 -7.45 7.05 -18.58
C VAL A 67 -6.45 7.89 -19.36
N VAL A 68 -5.98 7.37 -20.50
CA VAL A 68 -5.07 8.06 -21.43
C VAL A 68 -5.61 7.94 -22.84
N ASP A 69 -5.76 9.06 -23.54
CA ASP A 69 -6.29 9.12 -24.92
C ASP A 69 -7.59 8.30 -25.07
N GLU A 70 -8.54 8.53 -24.16
CA GLU A 70 -9.85 7.84 -24.08
C GLU A 70 -9.80 6.34 -23.77
N LYS A 71 -8.61 5.77 -23.53
CA LYS A 71 -8.42 4.37 -23.16
C LYS A 71 -8.25 4.21 -21.66
N GLU A 72 -9.05 3.31 -21.10
CA GLU A 72 -9.08 3.02 -19.67
C GLU A 72 -8.20 1.81 -19.33
N TYR A 73 -7.08 2.00 -18.64
CA TYR A 73 -6.18 0.94 -18.19
C TYR A 73 -6.40 0.62 -16.71
N ASP A 74 -6.46 -0.66 -16.37
CA ASP A 74 -6.72 -1.10 -14.99
C ASP A 74 -5.47 -1.75 -14.42
N PHE A 75 -4.89 -1.16 -13.38
CA PHE A 75 -3.68 -1.66 -12.75
C PHE A 75 -3.95 -2.22 -11.36
N HIS A 76 -3.31 -3.34 -11.04
CA HIS A 76 -3.41 -4.02 -9.75
C HIS A 76 -2.05 -4.40 -9.19
N LEU A 77 -1.09 -4.88 -9.98
CA LEU A 77 0.31 -5.15 -9.60
C LEU A 77 1.27 -4.23 -10.31
N LEU A 78 0.98 -3.88 -11.57
CA LEU A 78 1.84 -2.98 -12.33
C LEU A 78 1.80 -1.57 -11.73
N PRO A 79 2.96 -0.92 -11.56
CA PRO A 79 2.98 0.51 -11.31
C PRO A 79 2.35 1.27 -12.48
N SER A 80 1.48 2.24 -12.17
CA SER A 80 0.77 3.11 -13.12
C SER A 80 1.65 3.77 -14.18
N GLY A 81 2.89 4.13 -13.81
CA GLY A 81 3.90 4.69 -14.70
C GLY A 81 4.22 3.80 -15.91
N ILE A 82 3.78 2.54 -15.89
CA ILE A 82 3.90 1.66 -17.04
C ILE A 82 3.07 2.14 -18.22
N ILE A 83 2.25 3.17 -18.15
CA ILE A 83 1.67 3.77 -19.36
C ILE A 83 2.72 4.60 -20.13
N SER A 84 3.61 5.29 -19.43
CA SER A 84 4.62 6.16 -20.05
C SER A 84 5.76 5.33 -20.65
N THR A 85 5.95 5.43 -21.96
CA THR A 85 7.04 4.72 -22.68
C THR A 85 8.44 5.19 -22.28
N LYS A 86 8.56 6.32 -21.61
CA LYS A 86 9.82 6.88 -21.09
C LYS A 86 10.13 6.46 -19.65
N CYS A 87 9.13 5.94 -18.94
CA CYS A 87 9.26 5.56 -17.53
C CYS A 87 9.61 4.07 -17.39
N THR A 88 10.52 3.78 -16.45
CA THR A 88 10.76 2.41 -15.97
C THR A 88 9.85 2.12 -14.79
N SER A 89 9.04 1.07 -14.89
CA SER A 89 8.22 0.57 -13.78
C SER A 89 8.98 -0.45 -12.97
N PHE A 90 9.00 -0.30 -11.65
CA PHE A 90 9.70 -1.20 -10.73
C PHE A 90 8.76 -1.80 -9.68
N ILE A 91 8.78 -3.13 -9.54
CA ILE A 91 8.10 -3.85 -8.46
C ILE A 91 9.13 -4.23 -7.39
N GLY A 92 9.05 -3.58 -6.23
CA GLY A 92 9.98 -3.72 -5.12
C GLY A 92 9.85 -5.03 -4.33
N ASN A 93 10.85 -5.29 -3.49
CA ASN A 93 10.95 -6.51 -2.68
C ASN A 93 9.88 -6.63 -1.57
N GLY A 94 9.21 -5.53 -1.22
CA GLY A 94 8.13 -5.54 -0.23
C GLY A 94 6.80 -6.03 -0.79
N VAL A 95 6.66 -6.14 -2.12
CA VAL A 95 5.46 -6.61 -2.81
C VAL A 95 5.36 -8.15 -2.78
N VAL A 96 4.13 -8.66 -2.70
CA VAL A 96 3.79 -10.07 -2.93
C VAL A 96 3.12 -10.21 -4.31
N ILE A 97 3.67 -11.06 -5.17
CA ILE A 97 3.32 -11.13 -6.60
C ILE A 97 2.61 -12.45 -6.89
N HIS A 98 1.36 -12.37 -7.36
CA HIS A 98 0.66 -13.50 -7.97
C HIS A 98 0.99 -13.52 -9.46
N LEU A 99 1.83 -14.47 -9.91
CA LEU A 99 2.31 -14.50 -11.30
C LEU A 99 1.18 -14.66 -12.33
N PRO A 100 0.20 -15.58 -12.16
CA PRO A 100 -0.96 -15.62 -13.06
C PRO A 100 -1.70 -14.28 -13.12
N GLY A 101 -1.97 -13.67 -11.97
CA GLY A 101 -2.67 -12.38 -11.89
C GLY A 101 -1.90 -11.23 -12.55
N LEU A 102 -0.57 -11.21 -12.43
CA LEU A 102 0.29 -10.23 -13.11
C LEU A 102 0.16 -10.36 -14.64
N PHE A 103 0.25 -11.57 -15.18
CA PHE A 103 0.15 -11.78 -16.62
C PHE A 103 -1.28 -11.58 -17.15
N GLU A 104 -2.31 -11.95 -16.39
CA GLU A 104 -3.69 -11.59 -16.75
C GLU A 104 -3.90 -10.08 -16.83
N GLU A 105 -3.32 -9.32 -15.91
CA GLU A 105 -3.36 -7.84 -15.93
C GLU A 105 -2.61 -7.27 -17.14
N ILE A 106 -1.41 -7.78 -17.42
CA ILE A 106 -0.63 -7.41 -18.60
C ILE A 106 -1.42 -7.68 -19.88
N ASP A 107 -1.88 -8.92 -20.08
CA ASP A 107 -2.56 -9.35 -21.29
C ASP A 107 -3.88 -8.56 -21.53
N LYS A 108 -4.58 -8.17 -20.45
CA LYS A 108 -5.75 -7.29 -20.52
C LYS A 108 -5.38 -5.89 -20.99
N ASN A 109 -4.34 -5.29 -20.42
CA ASN A 109 -3.92 -3.94 -20.78
C ASN A 109 -3.24 -3.88 -22.16
N GLU A 110 -2.54 -4.94 -22.58
CA GLU A 110 -1.96 -5.05 -23.93
C GLU A 110 -3.02 -5.00 -25.04
N LYS A 111 -4.19 -5.59 -24.80
CA LYS A 111 -5.34 -5.55 -25.71
C LYS A 111 -5.92 -4.14 -25.84
N LYS A 112 -5.79 -3.31 -24.80
CA LYS A 112 -6.23 -1.91 -24.79
C LYS A 112 -5.23 -0.96 -25.45
N GLY A 113 -3.95 -1.35 -25.52
CA GLY A 113 -2.91 -0.59 -26.21
C GLY A 113 -1.59 -0.44 -25.45
N LEU A 114 -1.45 -1.06 -24.28
CA LEU A 114 -0.19 -1.06 -23.53
C LEU A 114 0.88 -1.87 -24.29
N LYS A 115 1.77 -1.20 -25.02
CA LYS A 115 2.83 -1.87 -25.80
C LYS A 115 4.22 -1.62 -25.19
N GLY A 116 5.14 -2.55 -25.45
CA GLY A 116 6.54 -2.46 -25.02
C GLY A 116 6.72 -2.36 -23.51
N TRP A 117 5.79 -2.91 -22.72
CA TRP A 117 5.85 -2.91 -21.26
C TRP A 117 7.00 -3.78 -20.74
N ASP A 118 7.32 -4.85 -21.47
CA ASP A 118 8.36 -5.84 -21.20
C ASP A 118 9.78 -5.24 -21.20
N LYS A 119 9.98 -4.14 -21.95
CA LYS A 119 11.27 -3.44 -22.02
C LYS A 119 11.53 -2.50 -20.84
N ARG A 120 10.51 -2.26 -20.02
CA ARG A 120 10.50 -1.20 -18.99
C ARG A 120 9.84 -1.62 -17.69
N LEU A 121 9.50 -2.89 -17.54
CA LEU A 121 9.13 -3.49 -16.26
C LEU A 121 10.35 -4.16 -15.65
N VAL A 122 10.66 -3.81 -14.42
CA VAL A 122 11.71 -4.45 -13.61
C VAL A 122 11.07 -5.02 -12.35
N ILE A 123 11.41 -6.27 -12.02
CA ILE A 123 10.88 -6.99 -10.86
C ILE A 123 12.04 -7.31 -9.93
N SER A 124 11.91 -6.96 -8.65
CA SER A 124 12.86 -7.37 -7.63
C SER A 124 12.85 -8.89 -7.48
N ASP A 125 14.02 -9.50 -7.59
CA ASP A 125 14.29 -10.89 -7.26
C ASP A 125 13.87 -11.27 -5.81
N ARG A 126 13.82 -10.31 -4.89
CA ARG A 126 13.47 -10.52 -3.48
C ARG A 126 11.97 -10.44 -3.18
N ALA A 127 11.13 -10.11 -4.17
CA ALA A 127 9.67 -10.12 -4.00
C ALA A 127 9.16 -11.54 -3.74
N HIS A 128 8.13 -11.68 -2.89
CA HIS A 128 7.54 -12.99 -2.55
C HIS A 128 6.48 -13.40 -3.56
N ILE A 129 6.33 -14.71 -3.77
CA ILE A 129 5.33 -15.27 -4.68
C ILE A 129 4.05 -15.57 -3.89
N VAL A 130 2.93 -15.07 -4.41
CA VAL A 130 1.58 -15.52 -4.02
C VAL A 130 1.26 -16.74 -4.87
N PHE A 131 1.02 -17.89 -4.25
CA PHE A 131 0.55 -19.10 -4.93
C PHE A 131 -0.98 -19.18 -4.95
N ASP A 132 -1.55 -20.00 -5.82
CA ASP A 132 -3.01 -20.17 -5.93
C ASP A 132 -3.58 -20.73 -4.61
N PHE A 133 -2.87 -21.66 -3.95
CA PHE A 133 -3.27 -22.16 -2.64
C PHE A 133 -3.28 -21.08 -1.54
N HIS A 134 -2.45 -20.01 -1.63
CA HIS A 134 -2.56 -18.89 -0.70
C HIS A 134 -3.90 -18.17 -0.84
N GLN A 135 -4.43 -18.03 -2.07
CA GLN A 135 -5.74 -17.43 -2.31
C GLN A 135 -6.87 -18.31 -1.76
N ALA A 136 -6.76 -19.63 -1.97
CA ALA A 136 -7.71 -20.59 -1.42
C ALA A 136 -7.74 -20.53 0.12
N VAL A 137 -6.57 -20.50 0.76
CA VAL A 137 -6.45 -20.42 2.23
C VAL A 137 -7.01 -19.11 2.78
N ASP A 138 -6.75 -17.97 2.13
CA ASP A 138 -7.33 -16.67 2.50
C ASP A 138 -8.87 -16.74 2.53
N GLY A 139 -9.47 -17.37 1.52
CA GLY A 139 -10.91 -17.64 1.49
C GLY A 139 -11.40 -18.56 2.61
N LEU A 140 -10.66 -19.63 2.93
CA LEU A 140 -10.99 -20.56 4.02
C LEU A 140 -10.91 -19.88 5.40
N GLN A 141 -9.89 -19.05 5.63
CA GLN A 141 -9.70 -18.30 6.87
C GLN A 141 -10.87 -17.34 7.13
N GLU A 142 -11.38 -16.66 6.11
CA GLU A 142 -12.56 -15.80 6.23
C GLU A 142 -13.82 -16.57 6.64
N VAL A 143 -14.04 -17.75 6.05
CA VAL A 143 -15.19 -18.61 6.41
C VAL A 143 -15.06 -19.12 7.85
N GLN A 144 -13.87 -19.58 8.24
CA GLN A 144 -13.60 -20.07 9.57
C GLN A 144 -13.75 -18.96 10.63
N ARG A 145 -13.20 -17.78 10.37
CA ARG A 145 -13.30 -16.63 11.28
C ARG A 145 -14.76 -16.18 11.44
N GLN A 146 -15.53 -16.13 10.35
CA GLN A 146 -16.95 -15.83 10.44
C GLN A 146 -17.71 -16.84 11.32
N ALA A 147 -17.38 -18.13 11.22
CA ALA A 147 -18.00 -19.17 12.04
C ALA A 147 -17.60 -19.11 13.53
N GLN A 148 -16.36 -18.73 13.82
CA GLN A 148 -15.81 -18.71 15.19
C GLN A 148 -16.08 -17.41 15.94
N GLU A 149 -15.95 -16.27 15.26
CA GLU A 149 -16.00 -14.93 15.86
C GLU A 149 -17.29 -14.16 15.50
N GLY A 150 -18.13 -14.72 14.63
CA GLY A 150 -19.33 -14.04 14.13
C GLY A 150 -19.06 -12.89 13.17
N GLN A 151 -17.79 -12.66 12.81
CA GLN A 151 -17.35 -11.54 11.99
C GLN A 151 -16.17 -11.92 11.10
N ASN A 152 -16.12 -11.38 9.88
CA ASN A 152 -15.01 -11.54 8.94
C ASN A 152 -14.15 -10.28 8.89
N ILE A 153 -12.91 -10.37 8.41
CA ILE A 153 -12.09 -9.18 8.15
C ILE A 153 -12.59 -8.49 6.89
N GLY A 154 -13.09 -9.26 5.92
CA GLY A 154 -13.45 -8.78 4.60
C GLY A 154 -12.24 -8.72 3.67
N THR A 155 -11.38 -9.75 3.70
CA THR A 155 -10.19 -9.81 2.84
C THR A 155 -10.56 -9.83 1.36
N THR A 156 -9.60 -9.48 0.50
CA THR A 156 -9.80 -9.53 -0.95
C THR A 156 -9.74 -10.95 -1.52
N LYS A 157 -9.46 -11.97 -0.68
CA LYS A 157 -9.26 -13.37 -1.08
C LYS A 157 -8.18 -13.53 -2.15
N LYS A 158 -7.17 -12.67 -2.10
CA LYS A 158 -6.05 -12.64 -3.05
C LYS A 158 -4.79 -13.29 -2.48
N GLY A 159 -4.86 -13.89 -1.29
CA GLY A 159 -3.73 -14.62 -0.71
C GLY A 159 -2.65 -13.69 -0.13
N ILE A 160 -2.96 -12.41 0.07
CA ILE A 160 -2.00 -11.42 0.59
C ILE A 160 -1.58 -11.79 2.01
N GLY A 161 -2.54 -11.98 2.90
CA GLY A 161 -2.30 -12.36 4.30
C GLY A 161 -1.51 -13.65 4.43
N PRO A 162 -1.95 -14.78 3.84
CA PRO A 162 -1.20 -16.02 3.88
C PRO A 162 0.23 -15.91 3.32
N THR A 163 0.44 -15.13 2.25
CA THR A 163 1.79 -14.92 1.70
C THR A 163 2.69 -14.12 2.64
N TYR A 164 2.19 -13.05 3.26
CA TYR A 164 2.94 -12.30 4.28
C TYR A 164 3.18 -13.15 5.54
N ALA A 165 2.27 -14.04 5.91
CA ALA A 165 2.48 -15.01 6.99
C ALA A 165 3.62 -15.98 6.65
N CYS A 166 3.68 -16.51 5.41
CA CYS A 166 4.81 -17.29 4.93
C CYS A 166 6.14 -16.53 4.98
N LYS A 167 6.12 -15.25 4.58
CA LYS A 167 7.28 -14.35 4.66
C LYS A 167 7.77 -14.22 6.10
N ALA A 168 6.87 -13.93 7.04
CA ALA A 168 7.20 -13.81 8.47
C ALA A 168 7.71 -15.12 9.07
N SER A 169 7.12 -16.25 8.67
CA SER A 169 7.55 -17.60 9.09
C SER A 169 8.85 -18.05 8.44
N ARG A 170 9.34 -17.35 7.40
CA ARG A 170 10.51 -17.69 6.58
C ARG A 170 10.35 -19.01 5.80
N THR A 171 9.11 -19.40 5.52
CA THR A 171 8.76 -20.58 4.71
C THR A 171 8.33 -20.22 3.30
N GLY A 172 8.07 -18.93 3.03
CA GLY A 172 7.70 -18.44 1.71
C GLY A 172 8.80 -18.59 0.67
N LEU A 173 8.39 -18.53 -0.60
CA LEU A 173 9.30 -18.51 -1.76
C LEU A 173 9.26 -17.15 -2.44
N ARG A 174 10.39 -16.78 -3.03
CA ARG A 174 10.62 -15.50 -3.71
C ARG A 174 10.90 -15.70 -5.20
N ILE A 175 10.89 -14.61 -5.94
CA ILE A 175 11.25 -14.60 -7.37
C ILE A 175 12.65 -15.16 -7.60
N CYS A 176 13.63 -14.86 -6.74
CA CYS A 176 14.98 -15.41 -6.83
C CYS A 176 15.01 -16.94 -6.68
N ASP A 177 14.13 -17.52 -5.85
CA ASP A 177 14.00 -18.97 -5.71
C ASP A 177 13.47 -19.60 -7.01
N LEU A 178 12.54 -18.92 -7.69
CA LEU A 178 11.99 -19.37 -8.98
C LEU A 178 13.01 -19.24 -10.13
N MET A 179 13.92 -18.25 -10.07
CA MET A 179 14.95 -18.02 -11.09
C MET A 179 16.15 -18.98 -10.98
N ALA A 180 16.34 -19.61 -9.82
CA ALA A 180 17.43 -20.52 -9.49
C ALA A 180 17.17 -21.94 -10.02
N ASP A 181 17.47 -22.97 -9.23
CA ASP A 181 17.20 -24.37 -9.58
C ASP A 181 15.71 -24.68 -9.41
N PHE A 182 15.04 -24.95 -10.54
CA PHE A 182 13.63 -25.28 -10.56
C PHE A 182 13.29 -26.60 -9.82
N SER A 183 14.22 -27.55 -9.71
CA SER A 183 14.05 -28.79 -8.96
C SER A 183 13.96 -28.52 -7.44
N GLU A 184 14.89 -27.70 -6.93
CA GLU A 184 14.88 -27.26 -5.53
C GLU A 184 13.63 -26.43 -5.22
N PHE A 185 13.30 -25.47 -6.11
CA PHE A 185 12.08 -24.68 -6.03
C PHE A 185 10.83 -25.58 -5.94
N SER A 186 10.71 -26.56 -6.83
CA SER A 186 9.59 -27.50 -6.86
C SER A 186 9.47 -28.29 -5.57
N THR A 187 10.59 -28.74 -5.00
CA THR A 187 10.63 -29.46 -3.72
C THR A 187 10.13 -28.57 -2.58
N ARG A 188 10.58 -27.32 -2.53
CA ARG A 188 10.15 -26.34 -1.51
C ARG A 188 8.66 -25.99 -1.64
N VAL A 189 8.13 -25.86 -2.86
CA VAL A 189 6.68 -25.67 -3.09
C VAL A 189 5.88 -26.86 -2.59
N LYS A 190 6.28 -28.09 -2.92
CA LYS A 190 5.63 -29.33 -2.45
C LYS A 190 5.57 -29.38 -0.92
N ASN A 191 6.69 -29.09 -0.25
CA ASN A 191 6.76 -29.05 1.21
C ASN A 191 5.83 -27.98 1.80
N LEU A 192 5.79 -26.79 1.20
CA LEU A 192 4.91 -25.71 1.65
C LEU A 192 3.42 -26.10 1.49
N VAL A 193 3.05 -26.73 0.38
CA VAL A 193 1.68 -27.22 0.16
C VAL A 193 1.31 -28.27 1.22
N LEU A 194 2.19 -29.23 1.50
CA LEU A 194 1.95 -30.25 2.53
C LEU A 194 1.70 -29.62 3.92
N GLN A 195 2.48 -28.59 4.29
CA GLN A 195 2.26 -27.85 5.53
C GLN A 195 0.87 -27.20 5.56
N TYR A 196 0.47 -26.55 4.47
CA TYR A 196 -0.84 -25.91 4.38
C TYR A 196 -2.00 -26.90 4.37
N GLN A 197 -1.88 -28.04 3.68
CA GLN A 197 -2.89 -29.11 3.74
C GLN A 197 -3.02 -29.69 5.16
N SER A 198 -1.92 -29.76 5.91
CA SER A 198 -1.96 -30.19 7.31
C SER A 198 -2.71 -29.19 8.21
N MET A 199 -2.54 -27.88 7.96
CA MET A 199 -3.24 -26.83 8.70
C MET A 199 -4.69 -26.66 8.25
N TYR A 200 -4.98 -26.90 6.97
CA TYR A 200 -6.28 -26.72 6.34
C TYR A 200 -6.68 -28.01 5.59
N PRO A 201 -7.28 -29.00 6.27
CA PRO A 201 -7.62 -30.29 5.66
C PRO A 201 -8.57 -30.19 4.45
N ALA A 202 -9.34 -29.10 4.34
CA ALA A 202 -10.22 -28.85 3.19
C ALA A 202 -9.49 -28.30 1.95
N LEU A 203 -8.20 -27.95 2.06
CA LEU A 203 -7.40 -27.39 0.98
C LEU A 203 -7.02 -28.49 -0.03
N LYS A 204 -7.44 -28.29 -1.28
CA LYS A 204 -7.06 -29.12 -2.43
C LYS A 204 -6.15 -28.32 -3.36
N VAL A 205 -5.02 -28.90 -3.75
CA VAL A 205 -4.01 -28.25 -4.58
C VAL A 205 -3.55 -29.22 -5.66
N ASP A 206 -3.57 -28.78 -6.92
CA ASP A 206 -2.93 -29.49 -8.03
C ASP A 206 -1.48 -28.99 -8.15
N VAL A 207 -0.58 -29.58 -7.36
CA VAL A 207 0.80 -29.10 -7.22
C VAL A 207 1.56 -29.22 -8.54
N GLU A 208 1.39 -30.31 -9.28
CA GLU A 208 2.10 -30.52 -10.54
C GLU A 208 1.59 -29.56 -11.62
N GLY A 209 0.27 -29.30 -11.68
CA GLY A 209 -0.31 -28.29 -12.55
C GLY A 209 0.17 -26.86 -12.24
N GLU A 210 0.25 -26.49 -10.95
CA GLU A 210 0.80 -25.20 -10.51
C GLU A 210 2.27 -25.05 -10.89
N LEU A 211 3.10 -26.07 -10.61
CA LEU A 211 4.52 -26.06 -10.96
C LEU A 211 4.74 -25.93 -12.47
N LYS A 212 3.96 -26.64 -13.29
CA LYS A 212 4.04 -26.51 -14.75
C LYS A 212 3.81 -25.06 -15.20
N LYS A 213 2.75 -24.40 -14.70
CA LYS A 213 2.46 -22.99 -15.01
C LYS A 213 3.56 -22.06 -14.52
N LEU A 214 4.07 -22.28 -13.30
CA LEU A 214 5.15 -21.48 -12.73
C LEU A 214 6.44 -21.58 -13.55
N LYS A 215 6.73 -22.74 -14.14
CA LYS A 215 7.87 -22.92 -15.04
C LYS A 215 7.73 -22.06 -16.31
N GLU A 216 6.54 -22.02 -16.89
CA GLU A 216 6.24 -21.17 -18.05
C GLU A 216 6.38 -19.68 -17.69
N TYR A 217 5.86 -19.28 -16.53
CA TYR A 217 6.01 -17.90 -16.03
C TYR A 217 7.45 -17.54 -15.70
N ALA A 218 8.27 -18.48 -15.21
CA ALA A 218 9.67 -18.25 -14.91
C ALA A 218 10.42 -17.75 -16.15
N GLU A 219 10.20 -18.38 -17.29
CA GLU A 219 10.83 -17.98 -18.56
C GLU A 219 10.34 -16.61 -19.04
N ARG A 220 9.04 -16.31 -18.86
CA ARG A 220 8.47 -14.99 -19.23
C ARG A 220 9.00 -13.84 -18.36
N ILE A 221 9.18 -14.06 -17.05
CA ILE A 221 9.65 -12.99 -16.14
C ILE A 221 11.16 -12.86 -16.10
N ARG A 222 11.93 -13.92 -16.44
CA ARG A 222 13.40 -13.94 -16.37
C ARG A 222 14.08 -12.67 -16.90
N PRO A 223 13.72 -12.11 -18.07
CA PRO A 223 14.36 -10.88 -18.56
C PRO A 223 14.09 -9.64 -17.70
N LEU A 224 12.98 -9.63 -16.95
CA LEU A 224 12.48 -8.53 -16.11
C LEU A 224 13.09 -8.53 -14.71
N VAL A 225 13.64 -9.66 -14.26
CA VAL A 225 14.14 -9.82 -12.89
C VAL A 225 15.53 -9.21 -12.73
N ARG A 226 15.72 -8.41 -11.66
CA ARG A 226 17.01 -7.80 -11.28
C ARG A 226 17.18 -7.85 -9.76
N ASP A 227 18.42 -7.69 -9.26
CA ASP A 227 18.62 -7.36 -7.84
C ASP A 227 17.98 -5.98 -7.60
N GLY A 228 16.88 -6.00 -6.86
CA GLY A 228 16.06 -4.81 -6.66
C GLY A 228 16.74 -3.73 -5.81
N VAL A 229 17.59 -4.13 -4.86
CA VAL A 229 18.29 -3.20 -3.96
C VAL A 229 19.35 -2.45 -4.75
N TYR A 230 20.14 -3.17 -5.57
CA TYR A 230 21.14 -2.55 -6.43
C TYR A 230 20.51 -1.67 -7.50
N PHE A 231 19.40 -2.11 -8.11
CA PHE A 231 18.64 -1.30 -9.06
C PHE A 231 18.23 0.05 -8.46
N MET A 232 17.68 0.05 -7.25
CA MET A 232 17.29 1.28 -6.55
C MET A 232 18.50 2.10 -6.10
N TYR A 233 19.57 1.45 -5.64
CA TYR A 233 20.81 2.12 -5.26
C TYR A 233 21.41 2.90 -6.44
N ASP A 234 21.47 2.29 -7.63
CA ASP A 234 21.95 2.93 -8.86
C ASP A 234 21.01 4.06 -9.32
N ALA A 235 19.69 3.85 -9.26
CA ALA A 235 18.73 4.91 -9.56
C ALA A 235 18.86 6.13 -8.63
N ILE A 236 19.21 5.91 -7.36
CA ILE A 236 19.40 6.96 -6.37
C ILE A 236 20.76 7.66 -6.52
N HIS A 237 21.85 6.92 -6.72
CA HIS A 237 23.20 7.48 -6.68
C HIS A 237 23.79 7.80 -8.05
N GLY A 238 23.10 7.43 -9.13
CA GLY A 238 23.47 7.72 -10.50
C GLY A 238 23.13 9.15 -10.94
N PRO A 239 22.99 9.38 -12.27
CA PRO A 239 22.57 10.67 -12.81
C PRO A 239 21.22 11.13 -12.24
N PRO A 240 20.91 12.44 -12.31
CA PRO A 240 19.63 12.97 -11.86
C PRO A 240 18.43 12.21 -12.45
N LYS A 241 17.56 11.69 -11.58
CA LYS A 241 16.32 10.97 -11.93
C LYS A 241 15.19 11.37 -11.00
N LYS A 242 13.99 11.52 -11.55
CA LYS A 242 12.73 11.64 -10.82
C LYS A 242 12.19 10.24 -10.51
N ILE A 243 12.15 9.89 -9.24
CA ILE A 243 11.68 8.57 -8.77
C ILE A 243 10.39 8.77 -7.98
N LEU A 244 9.31 8.15 -8.44
CA LEU A 244 7.99 8.20 -7.81
C LEU A 244 7.65 6.84 -7.19
N VAL A 245 7.10 6.86 -5.98
CA VAL A 245 6.62 5.66 -5.30
C VAL A 245 5.11 5.72 -5.13
N GLU A 246 4.46 4.73 -5.71
CA GLU A 246 3.03 4.50 -5.62
C GLU A 246 2.72 3.64 -4.39
N GLY A 247 2.16 4.26 -3.34
CA GLY A 247 1.73 3.56 -2.14
C GLY A 247 0.46 2.74 -2.37
N ALA A 248 0.49 1.47 -1.95
CA ALA A 248 -0.71 0.63 -1.92
C ALA A 248 -1.54 0.87 -0.64
N ASN A 249 -2.86 0.73 -0.77
CA ASN A 249 -3.83 0.92 0.32
C ASN A 249 -3.66 2.30 1.01
N ALA A 250 -3.75 2.41 2.33
CA ALA A 250 -3.71 3.69 3.05
C ALA A 250 -3.27 3.51 4.51
N ALA A 251 -2.93 4.61 5.17
CA ALA A 251 -2.37 4.63 6.52
C ALA A 251 -3.23 3.88 7.55
N LEU A 252 -4.56 3.98 7.50
CA LEU A 252 -5.43 3.31 8.48
C LEU A 252 -5.73 1.84 8.15
N LEU A 253 -5.18 1.36 7.03
CA LEU A 253 -5.11 -0.05 6.67
C LEU A 253 -3.71 -0.64 6.89
N ASP A 254 -2.75 0.14 7.39
CA ASP A 254 -1.42 -0.36 7.74
C ASP A 254 -1.49 -1.45 8.81
N ILE A 255 -0.65 -2.48 8.71
CA ILE A 255 -0.65 -3.61 9.64
C ILE A 255 -0.36 -3.21 11.10
N ASP A 256 0.48 -2.19 11.31
CA ASP A 256 0.89 -1.74 12.64
C ASP A 256 0.07 -0.53 13.12
N PHE A 257 -0.17 0.41 12.20
CA PHE A 257 -0.76 1.71 12.53
C PHE A 257 -2.24 1.82 12.16
N GLY A 258 -2.79 0.84 11.44
CA GLY A 258 -4.18 0.84 11.05
C GLY A 258 -5.14 0.43 12.16
N THR A 259 -6.43 0.34 11.81
CA THR A 259 -7.46 -0.13 12.75
C THR A 259 -7.48 -1.65 12.89
N TYR A 260 -6.41 -2.21 13.45
CA TYR A 260 -6.25 -3.65 13.63
C TYR A 260 -7.44 -4.27 14.40
N PRO A 261 -7.97 -5.44 13.98
CA PRO A 261 -7.46 -6.34 12.93
C PRO A 261 -7.97 -6.03 11.51
N PHE A 262 -8.71 -4.95 11.31
CA PHE A 262 -9.34 -4.60 10.02
C PHE A 262 -8.39 -3.78 9.14
N VAL A 263 -7.27 -4.41 8.79
CA VAL A 263 -6.12 -3.83 8.09
C VAL A 263 -5.62 -4.78 7.02
N THR A 264 -4.72 -4.32 6.15
CA THR A 264 -3.95 -5.21 5.27
C THR A 264 -2.76 -5.80 6.02
N SER A 265 -2.02 -6.70 5.37
CA SER A 265 -0.86 -7.39 5.93
C SER A 265 0.48 -6.74 5.59
N SER A 266 0.46 -5.48 5.15
CA SER A 266 1.65 -4.72 4.74
C SER A 266 1.71 -3.35 5.43
N ASN A 267 2.91 -2.77 5.49
CA ASN A 267 3.09 -1.38 5.90
C ASN A 267 2.72 -0.43 4.75
N CYS A 268 1.61 0.29 4.91
CA CYS A 268 1.06 1.24 3.95
C CYS A 268 1.50 2.69 4.24
N THR A 269 2.46 2.85 5.14
CA THR A 269 3.05 4.10 5.58
C THR A 269 4.44 4.31 4.98
N VAL A 270 5.05 5.48 5.21
CA VAL A 270 6.34 5.88 4.65
C VAL A 270 7.48 4.89 4.99
N GLY A 271 7.40 4.20 6.13
CA GLY A 271 8.35 3.13 6.48
C GLY A 271 8.32 1.93 5.53
N GLY A 272 7.16 1.66 4.92
CA GLY A 272 7.00 0.63 3.88
C GLY A 272 7.81 0.93 2.62
N VAL A 273 8.06 2.21 2.32
CA VAL A 273 8.91 2.62 1.18
C VAL A 273 10.36 2.19 1.41
N CYS A 274 10.90 2.43 2.61
CA CYS A 274 12.26 2.04 2.96
C CYS A 274 12.43 0.52 2.90
N THR A 275 11.56 -0.22 3.59
CA THR A 275 11.66 -1.68 3.71
C THR A 275 11.29 -2.40 2.41
N GLY A 276 10.43 -1.81 1.59
CA GLY A 276 9.93 -2.38 0.35
C GLY A 276 10.81 -2.14 -0.87
N LEU A 277 11.74 -1.17 -0.81
CA LEU A 277 12.68 -0.85 -1.89
C LEU A 277 14.16 -1.01 -1.50
N GLY A 278 14.46 -1.19 -0.21
CA GLY A 278 15.83 -1.29 0.29
C GLY A 278 16.57 0.05 0.27
N ILE A 279 15.86 1.16 0.48
CA ILE A 279 16.42 2.52 0.46
C ILE A 279 16.50 3.09 1.88
N PRO A 280 17.52 3.91 2.21
CA PRO A 280 17.59 4.53 3.52
C PRO A 280 16.59 5.71 3.62
N PRO A 281 16.08 6.02 4.82
CA PRO A 281 15.13 7.11 5.02
C PRO A 281 15.62 8.47 4.51
N ALA A 282 16.94 8.70 4.51
CA ALA A 282 17.54 9.92 4.00
C ALA A 282 17.27 10.15 2.50
N ASN A 283 16.97 9.12 1.71
CA ASN A 283 16.63 9.26 0.29
C ASN A 283 15.13 9.52 0.03
N ILE A 284 14.30 9.58 1.07
CA ILE A 284 12.90 10.00 0.92
C ILE A 284 12.86 11.53 0.83
N GLY A 285 12.19 12.04 -0.21
CA GLY A 285 11.94 13.46 -0.45
C GLY A 285 10.50 13.82 -0.07
N ASP A 286 9.77 14.38 -1.04
CA ASP A 286 8.37 14.76 -0.83
C ASP A 286 7.48 13.56 -0.56
N VAL A 287 6.61 13.68 0.45
CA VAL A 287 5.61 12.67 0.81
C VAL A 287 4.23 13.32 0.73
N TYR A 288 3.52 13.02 -0.35
CA TYR A 288 2.15 13.48 -0.58
C TYR A 288 1.15 12.57 0.13
N GLY A 289 0.37 13.15 1.05
CA GLY A 289 -0.79 12.48 1.64
C GLY A 289 -2.05 12.73 0.82
N VAL A 290 -2.64 11.69 0.26
CA VAL A 290 -3.90 11.80 -0.48
C VAL A 290 -5.06 11.60 0.49
N SER A 291 -5.88 12.64 0.64
CA SER A 291 -7.07 12.64 1.49
C SER A 291 -8.29 12.94 0.65
N LYS A 292 -9.37 12.19 0.88
CA LYS A 292 -10.68 12.56 0.34
C LYS A 292 -11.29 13.67 1.21
N ALA A 293 -12.11 14.53 0.61
CA ALA A 293 -12.79 15.64 1.29
C ALA A 293 -13.85 15.17 2.33
N TYR A 294 -14.17 13.88 2.31
CA TYR A 294 -14.98 13.16 3.29
C TYR A 294 -14.32 11.79 3.53
N THR A 295 -14.80 11.01 4.49
CA THR A 295 -14.18 9.74 4.82
C THR A 295 -15.00 8.57 4.29
N THR A 296 -14.32 7.54 3.78
CA THR A 296 -14.95 6.28 3.37
C THR A 296 -14.24 5.09 3.98
N ARG A 297 -14.97 4.01 4.23
CA ARG A 297 -14.41 2.75 4.71
C ARG A 297 -15.12 1.56 4.07
N VAL A 298 -14.35 0.56 3.63
CA VAL A 298 -14.86 -0.75 3.21
C VAL A 298 -14.77 -1.71 4.39
N GLY A 299 -15.79 -2.56 4.54
CA GLY A 299 -15.80 -3.60 5.55
C GLY A 299 -16.19 -3.12 6.95
N ILE A 300 -16.02 -4.03 7.90
CA ILE A 300 -16.41 -3.82 9.28
C ILE A 300 -15.35 -3.03 10.07
N GLY A 301 -15.65 -2.74 11.33
CA GLY A 301 -14.81 -1.97 12.24
C GLY A 301 -15.32 -0.56 12.48
N ALA A 302 -14.76 0.11 13.49
CA ALA A 302 -15.28 1.39 13.93
C ALA A 302 -15.04 2.49 12.89
N PHE A 303 -16.03 3.36 12.71
CA PHE A 303 -15.93 4.48 11.81
C PHE A 303 -16.44 5.74 12.50
N PRO A 304 -15.54 6.53 13.14
CA PRO A 304 -15.95 7.63 13.99
C PRO A 304 -16.70 8.76 13.28
N THR A 305 -16.65 8.94 11.97
CA THR A 305 -17.46 10.00 11.33
C THR A 305 -18.59 9.46 10.47
N GLU A 306 -18.87 8.15 10.56
CA GLU A 306 -19.93 7.49 9.79
C GLU A 306 -21.27 8.19 9.91
N GLN A 307 -21.93 8.37 8.76
CA GLN A 307 -23.28 8.91 8.66
C GLN A 307 -24.23 7.80 8.23
N LEU A 308 -25.08 7.35 9.15
CA LEU A 308 -26.16 6.38 8.89
C LEU A 308 -27.48 7.12 8.65
N ASN A 309 -27.45 8.09 7.73
CA ASN A 309 -28.55 8.99 7.40
C ASN A 309 -28.43 9.47 5.94
N ALA A 310 -29.32 10.37 5.53
CA ALA A 310 -29.37 10.92 4.17
C ALA A 310 -28.04 11.53 3.70
N VAL A 311 -27.22 12.10 4.59
CA VAL A 311 -25.89 12.63 4.22
C VAL A 311 -24.96 11.50 3.78
N GLY A 312 -24.93 10.39 4.53
CA GLY A 312 -24.11 9.24 4.16
C GLY A 312 -24.50 8.64 2.82
N GLU A 313 -25.80 8.55 2.54
CA GLU A 313 -26.34 8.10 1.25
C GLU A 313 -26.01 9.06 0.10
N LEU A 314 -26.07 10.37 0.35
CA LEU A 314 -25.71 11.40 -0.62
C LEU A 314 -24.23 11.32 -0.98
N LEU A 315 -23.34 11.24 0.02
CA LEU A 315 -21.90 11.08 -0.18
C LEU A 315 -21.60 9.79 -0.95
N GLN A 316 -22.28 8.69 -0.61
CA GLN A 316 -22.10 7.41 -1.28
C GLN A 316 -22.52 7.48 -2.76
N THR A 317 -23.70 8.04 -3.03
CA THR A 317 -24.26 8.13 -4.38
C THR A 317 -23.45 9.09 -5.25
N ARG A 318 -23.20 10.33 -4.81
CA ARG A 318 -22.43 11.31 -5.61
C ARG A 318 -20.98 10.90 -5.79
N GLY A 319 -20.37 10.31 -4.77
CA GLY A 319 -18.98 9.87 -4.81
C GLY A 319 -18.75 8.55 -5.57
N HIS A 320 -19.81 7.91 -6.08
CA HIS A 320 -19.78 6.55 -6.63
C HIS A 320 -19.03 5.57 -5.69
N GLU A 321 -19.38 5.61 -4.40
CA GLU A 321 -18.63 4.88 -3.38
C GLU A 321 -19.05 3.40 -3.29
N VAL A 322 -18.71 2.69 -4.36
CA VAL A 322 -18.90 1.26 -4.54
C VAL A 322 -17.57 0.66 -5.01
N GLY A 323 -17.18 -0.48 -4.43
CA GLY A 323 -15.96 -1.17 -4.84
C GLY A 323 -16.06 -1.71 -6.27
N VAL A 324 -15.12 -1.34 -7.14
CA VAL A 324 -15.12 -1.72 -8.56
C VAL A 324 -15.03 -3.25 -8.74
N THR A 325 -14.20 -3.92 -7.93
CA THR A 325 -14.02 -5.38 -8.00
C THR A 325 -15.12 -6.16 -7.27
N THR A 326 -15.60 -5.66 -6.13
CA THR A 326 -16.47 -6.43 -5.23
C THR A 326 -17.94 -6.05 -5.31
N GLY A 327 -18.28 -4.90 -5.89
CA GLY A 327 -19.62 -4.31 -5.87
C GLY A 327 -20.09 -3.86 -4.48
N ARG A 328 -19.25 -3.94 -3.44
CA ARG A 328 -19.64 -3.59 -2.08
C ARG A 328 -19.74 -2.08 -1.92
N LYS A 329 -20.88 -1.62 -1.40
CA LYS A 329 -21.09 -0.23 -0.97
C LYS A 329 -20.10 0.13 0.14
N ARG A 330 -19.46 1.29 0.03
CA ARG A 330 -18.58 1.82 1.07
C ARG A 330 -19.38 2.60 2.10
N ARG A 331 -18.99 2.49 3.36
CA ARG A 331 -19.53 3.32 4.44
C ARG A 331 -18.98 4.73 4.28
N CYS A 332 -19.84 5.74 4.41
CA CYS A 332 -19.49 7.14 4.17
C CYS A 332 -19.70 7.98 5.43
N GLY A 333 -18.84 8.98 5.62
CA GLY A 333 -18.85 9.82 6.81
C GLY A 333 -18.13 11.14 6.57
N TRP A 334 -18.27 12.05 7.52
CA TRP A 334 -17.59 13.35 7.47
C TRP A 334 -16.06 13.22 7.44
N LEU A 335 -15.38 14.28 7.01
CA LEU A 335 -13.94 14.39 7.14
C LEU A 335 -13.55 14.28 8.62
N ASP A 336 -12.47 13.56 8.91
CA ASP A 336 -11.98 13.35 10.27
C ASP A 336 -10.53 13.85 10.37
N LEU A 337 -10.30 14.94 11.09
CA LEU A 337 -8.96 15.49 11.28
C LEU A 337 -8.15 14.71 12.31
N VAL A 338 -8.78 13.95 13.21
CA VAL A 338 -8.05 13.14 14.18
C VAL A 338 -7.28 12.04 13.45
N ILE A 339 -7.91 11.37 12.49
CA ILE A 339 -7.23 10.34 11.69
C ILE A 339 -6.20 10.93 10.72
N LEU A 340 -6.46 12.11 10.16
CA LEU A 340 -5.51 12.76 9.24
C LEU A 340 -4.26 13.25 9.98
N ASN A 341 -4.42 13.88 11.15
CA ASN A 341 -3.30 14.26 11.99
C ASN A 341 -2.50 13.02 12.42
N TYR A 342 -3.19 11.91 12.74
CA TYR A 342 -2.53 10.64 13.04
C TYR A 342 -1.74 10.08 11.85
N ALA A 343 -2.32 10.07 10.65
CA ALA A 343 -1.62 9.65 9.45
C ALA A 343 -0.41 10.55 9.15
N HIS A 344 -0.51 11.87 9.39
CA HIS A 344 0.60 12.81 9.24
C HIS A 344 1.70 12.56 10.27
N MET A 345 1.37 12.32 11.55
CA MET A 345 2.36 11.99 12.59
C MET A 345 3.25 10.79 12.21
N ILE A 346 2.70 9.82 11.48
CA ILE A 346 3.44 8.63 11.06
C ILE A 346 4.22 8.87 9.76
N ASN A 347 3.59 9.55 8.79
CA ASN A 347 4.12 9.65 7.43
C ASN A 347 4.96 10.90 7.17
N GLY A 348 4.84 11.93 8.02
CA GLY A 348 5.52 13.21 7.83
C GLY A 348 5.17 13.85 6.48
N PHE A 349 3.88 13.95 6.15
CA PHE A 349 3.45 14.49 4.86
C PHE A 349 4.04 15.89 4.61
N THR A 350 4.63 16.10 3.44
CA THR A 350 5.13 17.41 3.01
C THR A 350 4.05 18.23 2.31
N ALA A 351 3.03 17.56 1.75
CA ALA A 351 1.87 18.17 1.14
C ALA A 351 0.66 17.23 1.17
N ILE A 352 -0.54 17.78 1.00
CA ILE A 352 -1.79 17.02 0.90
C ILE A 352 -2.45 17.23 -0.45
N ALA A 353 -2.87 16.15 -1.08
CA ALA A 353 -3.77 16.18 -2.22
C ALA A 353 -5.20 15.91 -1.73
N LEU A 354 -6.03 16.96 -1.69
CA LEU A 354 -7.44 16.86 -1.33
C LEU A 354 -8.29 16.48 -2.55
N THR A 355 -8.96 15.33 -2.50
CA THR A 355 -9.74 14.81 -3.63
C THR A 355 -11.24 14.82 -3.35
N LYS A 356 -12.04 14.77 -4.44
CA LYS A 356 -13.50 14.67 -4.39
C LYS A 356 -14.19 15.81 -3.63
N LEU A 357 -13.66 17.03 -3.75
CA LEU A 357 -14.23 18.20 -3.12
C LEU A 357 -15.59 18.58 -3.72
N ASP A 358 -15.75 18.38 -5.03
CA ASP A 358 -16.96 18.56 -5.84
C ASP A 358 -18.19 17.77 -5.34
N ILE A 359 -17.93 16.72 -4.56
CA ILE A 359 -18.99 15.91 -3.96
C ILE A 359 -19.76 16.69 -2.89
N LEU A 360 -19.10 17.66 -2.24
CA LEU A 360 -19.65 18.43 -1.14
C LEU A 360 -20.46 19.67 -1.59
N ASP A 361 -20.40 20.05 -2.88
CA ASP A 361 -20.99 21.29 -3.42
C ASP A 361 -22.51 21.44 -3.23
N VAL A 362 -23.20 20.33 -2.96
CA VAL A 362 -24.68 20.29 -2.81
C VAL A 362 -25.15 20.34 -1.36
N LEU A 363 -24.23 20.33 -0.40
CA LEU A 363 -24.55 20.39 1.02
C LEU A 363 -24.68 21.85 1.44
N ASP A 364 -25.63 22.20 2.30
CA ASP A 364 -25.71 23.55 2.87
C ASP A 364 -24.63 23.76 3.95
N GLU A 365 -24.35 22.70 4.72
CA GLU A 365 -23.41 22.68 5.83
C GLU A 365 -22.51 21.44 5.74
N ILE A 366 -21.21 21.65 5.93
CA ILE A 366 -20.20 20.59 6.00
C ILE A 366 -19.72 20.48 7.44
N LYS A 367 -19.73 19.26 7.98
CA LYS A 367 -19.17 18.95 9.30
C LYS A 367 -17.82 18.28 9.17
N VAL A 368 -16.92 18.61 10.09
CA VAL A 368 -15.57 18.05 10.18
C VAL A 368 -15.34 17.56 11.60
N GLY A 369 -14.93 16.30 11.78
CA GLY A 369 -14.57 15.75 13.08
C GLY A 369 -13.20 16.29 13.50
N VAL A 370 -13.14 17.09 14.57
CA VAL A 370 -11.90 17.78 15.00
C VAL A 370 -11.29 17.21 16.27
N ALA A 371 -12.06 16.44 17.04
CA ALA A 371 -11.57 15.79 18.24
C ALA A 371 -12.44 14.61 18.66
N TYR A 372 -11.84 13.66 19.37
CA TYR A 372 -12.54 12.59 20.05
C TYR A 372 -12.64 12.87 21.55
N LYS A 373 -13.75 12.41 22.15
CA LYS A 373 -13.96 12.35 23.60
C LYS A 373 -14.10 10.90 24.02
N ILE A 374 -13.21 10.38 24.85
CA ILE A 374 -13.32 9.05 25.44
C ILE A 374 -13.70 9.22 26.91
N ASN A 375 -14.80 8.60 27.34
CA ASN A 375 -15.33 8.75 28.70
C ASN A 375 -15.50 10.23 29.11
N GLY A 376 -16.04 11.04 28.20
CA GLY A 376 -16.27 12.47 28.39
C GLY A 376 -15.03 13.37 28.26
N LYS A 377 -13.82 12.82 28.23
CA LYS A 377 -12.57 13.59 28.15
C LYS A 377 -12.04 13.66 26.73
N ARG A 378 -11.66 14.87 26.28
CA ARG A 378 -10.97 15.06 24.98
C ARG A 378 -9.64 14.32 25.00
N VAL A 379 -9.34 13.57 23.94
CA VAL A 379 -8.04 12.89 23.78
C VAL A 379 -7.24 13.51 22.62
N PRO A 380 -5.91 13.66 22.77
CA PRO A 380 -5.05 14.22 21.73
C PRO A 380 -4.50 13.17 20.75
N TYR A 381 -4.95 11.91 20.82
CA TYR A 381 -4.42 10.79 20.06
C TYR A 381 -5.53 9.97 19.39
N PHE A 382 -5.15 9.24 18.35
CA PHE A 382 -5.98 8.20 17.77
C PHE A 382 -5.84 6.89 18.58
N PRO A 383 -6.93 6.30 19.12
CA PRO A 383 -6.82 5.15 19.99
C PRO A 383 -6.53 3.88 19.19
N GLY A 384 -5.56 3.06 19.64
CA GLY A 384 -5.23 1.77 19.01
C GLY A 384 -6.38 0.75 19.03
N LYS A 385 -7.38 0.93 19.90
CA LYS A 385 -8.66 0.21 19.84
C LYS A 385 -9.81 1.21 19.85
N ILE A 386 -10.50 1.34 18.73
CA ILE A 386 -11.68 2.20 18.64
C ILE A 386 -12.90 1.42 19.14
N ILE A 387 -13.52 1.89 20.21
CA ILE A 387 -14.78 1.32 20.73
C ILE A 387 -15.93 2.22 20.25
N PRO A 388 -16.87 1.71 19.42
CA PRO A 388 -17.90 2.53 18.77
C PRO A 388 -18.83 3.31 19.71
N LYS A 389 -19.05 2.81 20.94
CA LYS A 389 -20.04 3.36 21.90
C LYS A 389 -19.46 4.30 22.97
N SER A 390 -18.14 4.42 23.11
CA SER A 390 -17.51 5.23 24.19
C SER A 390 -16.83 6.51 23.71
N ALA A 391 -16.77 6.73 22.39
CA ALA A 391 -16.16 7.91 21.78
C ALA A 391 -17.23 8.94 21.36
N GLY A 392 -17.48 9.92 22.23
CA GLY A 392 -18.18 11.15 21.84
C GLY A 392 -17.32 11.93 20.83
N LYS A 393 -17.95 12.68 19.93
CA LYS A 393 -17.24 13.38 18.84
C LYS A 393 -17.48 14.87 18.97
N ILE A 394 -16.44 15.66 18.71
CA ILE A 394 -16.58 17.10 18.55
C ILE A 394 -16.49 17.38 17.06
N PHE A 395 -17.59 17.89 16.51
CA PHE A 395 -17.65 18.37 15.14
C PHE A 395 -17.46 19.88 15.12
N PHE A 396 -16.68 20.35 14.17
CA PHE A 396 -16.71 21.72 13.71
C PHE A 396 -17.65 21.79 12.50
N SER A 397 -18.47 22.83 12.45
CA SER A 397 -19.43 23.07 11.36
C SER A 397 -19.00 24.29 10.55
N SER A 398 -19.02 24.18 9.23
CA SER A 398 -18.81 25.29 8.30
C SER A 398 -19.89 25.29 7.23
N THR A 399 -20.32 26.47 6.78
CA THR A 399 -21.16 26.60 5.58
C THR A 399 -20.39 26.16 4.34
N ALA A 400 -21.06 25.50 3.39
CA ALA A 400 -20.42 24.88 2.23
C ALA A 400 -19.85 25.88 1.20
N GLN A 401 -20.27 27.15 1.24
CA GLN A 401 -19.82 28.18 0.29
C GLN A 401 -18.31 28.50 0.31
N ASN A 402 -17.53 27.95 1.24
CA ASN A 402 -16.08 28.15 1.28
C ASN A 402 -15.32 26.82 1.22
N ALA A 403 -15.19 26.24 0.01
CA ALA A 403 -14.21 25.18 -0.27
C ALA A 403 -12.79 25.54 0.26
N GLN A 404 -12.43 26.83 0.13
CA GLN A 404 -11.21 27.40 0.70
C GLN A 404 -11.11 27.22 2.22
N HIS A 405 -12.23 27.23 2.95
CA HIS A 405 -12.23 27.09 4.41
C HIS A 405 -11.96 25.65 4.83
N CYS A 406 -12.46 24.65 4.10
CA CYS A 406 -12.07 23.25 4.30
C CYS A 406 -10.57 23.03 4.07
N CYS A 407 -10.00 23.62 3.02
CA CYS A 407 -8.56 23.58 2.77
C CYS A 407 -7.76 24.29 3.88
N MET A 408 -8.15 25.50 4.28
CA MET A 408 -7.50 26.23 5.36
C MET A 408 -7.58 25.49 6.71
N LEU A 409 -8.70 24.84 7.01
CA LEU A 409 -8.84 24.02 8.23
C LEU A 409 -7.91 22.81 8.21
N LEU A 410 -7.77 22.15 7.06
CA LEU A 410 -6.84 21.04 6.87
C LEU A 410 -5.38 21.49 7.03
N GLU A 411 -4.98 22.56 6.34
CA GLU A 411 -3.63 23.12 6.41
C GLU A 411 -3.26 23.53 7.85
N ARG A 412 -4.16 24.26 8.53
CA ARG A 412 -3.96 24.67 9.93
C ARG A 412 -3.89 23.48 10.88
N SER A 413 -4.70 22.44 10.67
CA SER A 413 -4.71 21.25 11.53
C SER A 413 -3.42 20.45 11.40
N LEU A 414 -2.90 20.34 10.18
CA LEU A 414 -1.70 19.55 9.89
C LEU A 414 -0.40 20.33 10.08
N ALA A 415 -0.46 21.62 10.41
CA ALA A 415 0.70 22.49 10.58
C ALA A 415 1.68 22.44 9.39
N LEU A 416 1.14 22.37 8.17
CA LEU A 416 1.93 22.32 6.93
C LEU A 416 2.45 23.71 6.49
N MET A 417 2.39 24.71 7.37
CA MET A 417 2.90 26.07 7.19
C MET A 417 3.69 26.54 8.41
#